data_AF-A0A485D3Y3-F1
#
_entry.id   AF-A0A485D3Y3-F1
#
_cell.length_a   1.000
_cell.length_b   1.000
_cell.length_c   1.000
_cell.angle_alpha   90.00
_cell.angle_beta   90.00
_cell.angle_gamma   90.00
#
_symmetry.space_group_name_H-M   'P 1'
#
loop_
_entity.id
_entity.type
_entity.pdbx_description
1 polymer ?
#
loop_
_entity_poly.entity_id
_entity_poly.type
_entity_poly.pdbx_seq_one_letter_code
_entity_poly.pdbx_strand_id
1 'polypeptide(L)'
;MEGLFKELQAAGVVKRAETFNVANLLPVVADSPLAPAGLLAPTYRNQLAFIDLFYEGMNNTNFNMAVCGTSGAGKTGLIQPLIRSVLDSGGFAWVFDMGDGYKSLCENMGGVYLDGDSLKFNPFANILDDANFDLSAERIRDQMSVMASPNGNLDEVHEGLLLQAVQAAWLSKRNKARIDDVVDFLKTAKESHEYAESPTIRSRLDEMIIPARSVHG
;
A
#
# COMPACT_ATOMS: atom_id res chain seq x y z
N MET A 1 11.89 -70.17 -10.85
CA MET A 1 11.49 -68.84 -11.37
C MET A 1 12.64 -68.02 -11.96
N GLU A 2 13.92 -68.32 -11.69
CA GLU A 2 15.06 -67.53 -12.21
C GLU A 2 15.38 -67.70 -13.72
N GLY A 3 14.96 -68.79 -14.37
CA GLY A 3 15.22 -69.02 -15.81
C GLY A 3 14.23 -68.29 -16.73
N LEU A 4 12.96 -68.21 -16.33
CA LEU A 4 11.87 -67.68 -17.16
C LEU A 4 12.10 -66.22 -17.54
N PHE A 5 12.58 -65.39 -16.62
CA PHE A 5 12.82 -63.98 -16.92
C PHE A 5 13.96 -63.77 -17.92
N LYS A 6 15.03 -64.58 -17.84
CA LYS A 6 16.14 -64.56 -18.81
C LYS A 6 15.70 -65.01 -20.20
N GLU A 7 14.84 -66.03 -20.28
CA GLU A 7 14.26 -66.49 -21.55
C GLU A 7 13.35 -65.44 -22.18
N LEU A 8 12.49 -64.80 -21.39
CA LEU A 8 11.63 -63.69 -21.85
C LEU A 8 12.47 -62.48 -22.31
N GLN A 9 13.59 -62.22 -21.65
CA GLN A 9 14.52 -61.18 -22.04
C GLN A 9 15.23 -61.51 -23.36
N ALA A 10 15.71 -62.75 -23.52
CA ALA A 10 16.33 -63.22 -24.75
C ALA A 10 15.34 -63.25 -25.94
N ALA A 11 14.06 -63.51 -25.68
CA ALA A 11 12.99 -63.46 -26.67
C ALA A 11 12.49 -62.03 -27.00
N GLY A 12 13.09 -60.99 -26.40
CA GLY A 12 12.72 -59.59 -26.65
C GLY A 12 11.30 -59.23 -26.20
N VAL A 13 10.73 -59.98 -25.24
CA VAL A 13 9.35 -59.79 -24.77
C VAL A 13 9.25 -59.04 -23.44
N VAL A 14 10.39 -58.61 -22.89
CA VAL A 14 10.47 -57.71 -21.72
C VAL A 14 10.48 -56.25 -22.14
N LYS A 15 9.94 -55.36 -21.29
CA LYS A 15 9.92 -53.89 -21.51
C LYS A 15 9.20 -53.44 -22.80
N ARG A 16 8.09 -54.10 -23.14
CA ARG A 16 7.25 -53.80 -24.32
C ARG A 16 6.34 -52.57 -24.15
N ALA A 17 6.31 -51.96 -22.97
CA ALA A 17 5.52 -50.76 -22.75
C ALA A 17 6.23 -49.57 -23.38
N GLU A 18 5.55 -48.90 -24.31
CA GLU A 18 6.04 -47.63 -24.85
C GLU A 18 6.04 -46.55 -23.76
N THR A 19 6.84 -45.49 -23.93
CA THR A 19 6.87 -44.35 -23.00
C THR A 19 5.47 -43.79 -22.74
N PHE A 20 4.59 -43.82 -23.75
CA PHE A 20 3.19 -43.43 -23.62
C PHE A 20 2.39 -44.36 -22.70
N ASN A 21 2.59 -45.68 -22.79
CA ASN A 21 1.91 -46.63 -21.89
C ASN A 21 2.42 -46.47 -20.45
N VAL A 22 3.73 -46.30 -20.27
CA VAL A 22 4.32 -46.11 -18.95
C VAL A 22 3.84 -44.80 -18.32
N ALA A 23 3.84 -43.69 -19.05
CA ALA A 23 3.40 -42.39 -18.53
C ALA A 23 1.93 -42.40 -18.05
N ASN A 24 1.04 -43.09 -18.79
CA ASN A 24 -0.39 -43.15 -18.43
C ASN A 24 -0.72 -44.19 -17.35
N LEU A 25 0.13 -45.21 -17.16
CA LEU A 25 -0.07 -46.26 -16.15
C LEU A 25 0.75 -46.03 -14.88
N LEU A 26 1.64 -45.03 -14.87
CA LEU A 26 2.42 -44.68 -13.69
C LEU A 26 1.45 -44.18 -12.61
N PRO A 27 1.45 -44.75 -11.39
CA PRO A 27 0.59 -44.29 -10.31
C PRO A 27 1.13 -43.01 -9.65
N VAL A 28 1.71 -42.10 -10.42
CA VAL A 28 2.25 -40.82 -9.93
C VAL A 28 1.26 -39.74 -10.29
N VAL A 29 0.65 -39.17 -9.26
CA VAL A 29 -0.18 -37.97 -9.38
C VAL A 29 0.53 -36.86 -8.61
N ALA A 30 0.90 -35.82 -9.33
CA ALA A 30 1.55 -34.63 -8.78
C ALA A 30 0.63 -33.42 -8.90
N ASP A 31 0.68 -32.55 -7.90
CA ASP A 31 0.08 -31.23 -7.94
C ASP A 31 1.04 -30.25 -8.63
N SER A 32 0.50 -29.13 -9.14
CA SER A 32 1.33 -28.08 -9.71
C SER A 32 2.23 -27.48 -8.62
N PRO A 33 3.53 -27.25 -8.88
CA PRO A 33 4.39 -26.51 -7.95
C PRO A 33 4.03 -25.02 -7.87
N LEU A 34 3.09 -24.55 -8.70
CA LEU A 34 2.64 -23.15 -8.87
C LEU A 34 3.75 -22.23 -9.42
N ALA A 35 4.75 -21.92 -8.61
CA ALA A 35 5.91 -21.11 -8.99
C ALA A 35 7.23 -21.84 -8.68
N PRO A 36 8.35 -21.49 -9.34
CA PRO A 36 9.65 -22.10 -9.07
C PRO A 36 10.29 -21.65 -7.74
N ALA A 37 9.85 -20.51 -7.22
CA ALA A 37 10.31 -19.91 -5.97
C ALA A 37 9.16 -19.07 -5.35
N GLY A 38 9.36 -18.56 -4.14
CA GLY A 38 8.39 -17.71 -3.44
C GLY A 38 8.07 -18.22 -2.04
N LEU A 39 6.88 -17.87 -1.56
CA LEU A 39 6.37 -18.35 -0.28
C LEU A 39 6.04 -19.83 -0.36
N LEU A 40 6.72 -20.65 0.44
CA LEU A 40 6.45 -22.09 0.54
C LEU A 40 5.04 -22.36 1.09
N ALA A 41 4.26 -23.14 0.35
CA ALA A 41 2.92 -23.56 0.72
C ALA A 41 2.71 -25.05 0.40
N PRO A 42 2.08 -25.83 1.29
CA PRO A 42 1.73 -27.22 0.98
C PRO A 42 0.51 -27.28 0.06
N THR A 43 0.52 -28.21 -0.88
CA THR A 43 -0.67 -28.57 -1.67
C THR A 43 -1.59 -29.53 -0.90
N TYR A 44 -2.78 -29.82 -1.44
CA TYR A 44 -3.71 -30.80 -0.84
C TYR A 44 -3.10 -32.21 -0.69
N ARG A 45 -2.11 -32.58 -1.50
CA ARG A 45 -1.36 -33.85 -1.39
C ARG A 45 -0.09 -33.74 -0.54
N ASN A 46 0.09 -32.65 0.21
CA ASN A 46 1.31 -32.34 0.96
C ASN A 46 2.57 -32.25 0.07
N GLN A 47 2.41 -31.86 -1.19
CA GLN A 47 3.56 -31.56 -2.06
C GLN A 47 3.99 -30.12 -1.85
N LEU A 48 5.26 -29.84 -2.11
CA LEU A 48 5.78 -28.48 -2.02
C LEU A 48 5.28 -27.68 -3.23
N ALA A 49 4.71 -26.52 -2.95
CA ALA A 49 4.40 -25.49 -3.93
C ALA A 49 4.89 -24.14 -3.43
N PHE A 50 5.07 -23.21 -4.36
CA PHE A 50 5.49 -21.85 -4.03
C PHE A 50 4.48 -20.84 -4.55
N ILE A 51 4.19 -19.84 -3.74
CA ILE A 51 3.35 -18.70 -4.10
C ILE A 51 4.28 -17.52 -4.37
N ASP A 52 4.34 -17.08 -5.62
CA ASP A 52 5.04 -15.87 -6.05
C ASP A 52 4.09 -15.02 -6.90
N LEU A 53 3.66 -13.90 -6.34
CA LEU A 53 2.73 -12.98 -7.01
C LEU A 53 3.26 -12.45 -8.34
N PHE A 54 4.58 -12.41 -8.53
CA PHE A 54 5.22 -11.80 -9.69
C PHE A 54 5.69 -12.83 -10.72
N TYR A 55 5.43 -14.13 -10.49
CA TYR A 55 5.81 -15.17 -11.44
C TYR A 55 4.88 -15.18 -12.66
N GLU A 56 5.42 -14.80 -13.82
CA GLU A 56 4.67 -14.70 -15.09
C GLU A 56 4.13 -16.05 -15.60
N GLY A 57 4.74 -17.17 -15.17
CA GLY A 57 4.32 -18.51 -15.59
C GLY A 57 2.98 -18.99 -15.03
N MET A 58 2.34 -18.22 -14.13
CA MET A 58 1.00 -18.53 -13.60
C MET A 58 -0.16 -18.06 -14.48
N ASN A 59 0.10 -17.43 -15.63
CA ASN A 59 -0.92 -16.95 -16.57
C ASN A 59 -1.92 -15.95 -15.93
N ASN A 60 -1.45 -15.15 -14.96
CA ASN A 60 -2.21 -14.08 -14.34
C ASN A 60 -2.22 -12.83 -15.24
N THR A 61 -3.32 -12.09 -15.25
CA THR A 61 -3.42 -10.82 -16.02
C THR A 61 -2.81 -9.63 -15.28
N ASN A 62 -2.60 -9.75 -13.97
CA ASN A 62 -1.94 -8.76 -13.11
C ASN A 62 -1.40 -9.44 -11.83
N PHE A 63 -0.71 -8.68 -10.98
CA PHE A 63 -0.04 -9.17 -9.77
C PHE A 63 -0.78 -8.82 -8.47
N ASN A 64 -2.07 -8.48 -8.55
CA ASN A 64 -2.85 -8.09 -7.38
C ASN A 64 -3.32 -9.33 -6.61
N MET A 65 -3.33 -9.24 -5.29
CA MET A 65 -3.85 -10.27 -4.38
C MET A 65 -4.92 -9.70 -3.46
N ALA A 66 -6.02 -10.41 -3.29
CA ALA A 66 -7.02 -10.13 -2.27
C ALA A 66 -7.03 -11.26 -1.23
N VAL A 67 -6.90 -10.90 0.05
CA VAL A 67 -6.98 -11.86 1.17
C VAL A 67 -8.15 -11.47 2.07
N CYS A 68 -9.13 -12.36 2.15
CA CYS A 68 -10.35 -12.15 2.91
C CYS A 68 -10.44 -13.14 4.09
N GLY A 69 -10.97 -12.67 5.22
CA GLY A 69 -11.15 -13.50 6.41
C GLY A 69 -11.60 -12.68 7.61
N THR A 70 -12.20 -13.32 8.60
CA THR A 70 -12.60 -12.68 9.87
C THR A 70 -11.38 -12.24 10.68
N SER A 71 -11.58 -11.44 11.74
CA SER A 71 -10.52 -11.14 12.70
C SER A 71 -9.99 -12.45 13.31
N GLY A 72 -8.67 -12.61 13.39
CA GLY A 72 -8.04 -13.84 13.87
C GLY A 72 -7.94 -15.00 12.86
N ALA A 73 -8.48 -14.87 11.64
CA ALA A 73 -8.45 -15.94 10.62
C ALA A 73 -7.06 -16.22 10.01
N GLY A 74 -6.00 -15.57 10.50
CA GLY A 74 -4.63 -15.78 10.00
C GLY A 74 -4.24 -14.93 8.78
N LYS A 75 -5.00 -13.90 8.41
CA LYS A 75 -4.66 -12.99 7.30
C LYS A 75 -3.23 -12.45 7.42
N THR A 76 -2.91 -11.85 8.56
CA THR A 76 -1.56 -11.32 8.86
C THR A 76 -0.50 -12.43 8.82
N GLY A 77 -0.82 -13.63 9.30
CA GLY A 77 0.07 -14.79 9.26
C GLY A 77 0.39 -15.28 7.84
N LEU A 78 -0.49 -15.02 6.86
CA LEU A 78 -0.22 -15.31 5.45
C LEU A 78 0.55 -14.16 4.77
N ILE A 79 0.17 -12.91 5.03
CA ILE A 79 0.73 -11.75 4.34
C ILE A 79 2.17 -11.45 4.79
N GLN A 80 2.52 -11.62 6.06
CA GLN A 80 3.89 -11.35 6.53
C GLN A 80 4.95 -12.23 5.84
N PRO A 81 4.79 -13.57 5.76
CA PRO A 81 5.71 -14.41 4.99
C PRO A 81 5.77 -14.05 3.50
N LEU A 82 4.65 -13.63 2.91
CA LEU A 82 4.61 -13.21 1.51
C LEU A 82 5.43 -11.92 1.29
N ILE A 83 5.25 -10.92 2.15
CA ILE A 83 6.06 -9.69 2.16
C ILE A 83 7.54 -10.05 2.30
N ARG A 84 7.87 -10.94 3.24
CA ARG A 84 9.25 -11.39 3.44
C ARG A 84 9.83 -12.05 2.19
N SER A 85 9.07 -12.92 1.51
CA SER A 85 9.50 -13.53 0.24
C SER A 85 9.82 -12.48 -0.84
N VAL A 86 9.04 -11.39 -0.90
CA VAL A 86 9.30 -10.28 -1.83
C VAL A 86 10.59 -9.53 -1.46
N LEU A 87 10.78 -9.24 -0.17
CA LEU A 87 12.00 -8.57 0.32
C LEU A 87 13.25 -9.43 0.12
N ASP A 88 13.18 -10.73 0.41
CA ASP A 88 14.27 -11.69 0.23
C ASP A 88 14.67 -11.85 -1.25
N SER A 89 13.74 -11.54 -2.17
CA SER A 89 13.98 -11.52 -3.62
C SER A 89 14.53 -10.17 -4.12
N GLY A 90 14.83 -9.23 -3.23
CA GLY A 90 15.34 -7.90 -3.56
C GLY A 90 14.25 -6.86 -3.91
N GLY A 91 12.98 -7.17 -3.66
CA GLY A 91 11.87 -6.25 -3.85
C GLY A 91 11.70 -5.25 -2.70
N PHE A 92 10.68 -4.40 -2.82
CA PHE A 92 10.29 -3.43 -1.80
C PHE A 92 8.85 -3.68 -1.35
N ALA A 93 8.56 -3.36 -0.09
CA ALA A 93 7.21 -3.48 0.47
C ALA A 93 6.83 -2.21 1.24
N TRP A 94 5.60 -1.76 1.04
CA TRP A 94 4.96 -0.68 1.79
C TRP A 94 3.68 -1.23 2.40
N VAL A 95 3.50 -1.02 3.70
CA VAL A 95 2.38 -1.57 4.45
C VAL A 95 1.66 -0.45 5.17
N PHE A 96 0.36 -0.32 4.92
CA PHE A 96 -0.54 0.49 5.74
C PHE A 96 -1.07 -0.38 6.88
N ASP A 97 -0.55 -0.17 8.08
CA ASP A 97 -0.86 -0.99 9.25
C ASP A 97 -1.72 -0.21 10.25
N MET A 98 -2.97 -0.63 10.41
CA MET A 98 -3.92 0.00 11.35
C MET A 98 -3.85 -0.59 12.76
N GLY A 99 -3.16 -1.71 12.96
CA GLY A 99 -3.21 -2.48 14.21
C GLY A 99 -1.84 -2.95 14.72
N ASP A 100 -0.77 -2.29 14.29
CA ASP A 100 0.64 -2.60 14.62
C ASP A 100 1.06 -4.06 14.35
N GLY A 101 0.29 -4.80 13.55
CA GLY A 101 0.51 -6.22 13.29
C GLY A 101 1.76 -6.49 12.44
N TYR A 102 2.32 -5.48 11.80
CA TYR A 102 3.49 -5.54 10.93
C TYR A 102 4.70 -4.79 11.50
N LYS A 103 4.57 -4.11 12.65
CA LYS A 103 5.66 -3.37 13.29
C LYS A 103 6.89 -4.23 13.52
N SER A 104 6.72 -5.39 14.16
CA SER A 104 7.82 -6.32 14.41
C SER A 104 8.44 -6.86 13.12
N LEU A 105 7.65 -7.08 12.05
CA LEU A 105 8.20 -7.48 10.75
C LEU A 105 9.07 -6.37 10.16
N CYS A 106 8.58 -5.13 10.18
CA CYS A 106 9.29 -3.96 9.68
C CYS A 106 10.65 -3.80 10.38
N GLU A 107 10.67 -3.83 11.71
CA GLU A 107 11.88 -3.73 12.52
C GLU A 107 12.87 -4.88 12.22
N ASN A 108 12.38 -6.13 12.14
CA ASN A 108 13.22 -7.29 11.87
C ASN A 108 13.84 -7.30 10.46
N MET A 109 13.19 -6.66 9.50
CA MET A 109 13.69 -6.54 8.13
C MET A 109 14.54 -5.27 7.92
N GLY A 110 14.82 -4.51 9.00
CA GLY A 110 15.59 -3.26 8.91
C GLY A 110 14.84 -2.11 8.24
N GLY A 111 13.51 -2.19 8.20
CA GLY A 111 12.64 -1.16 7.64
C GLY A 111 12.44 0.03 8.57
N VAL A 112 11.70 1.02 8.08
CA VAL A 112 11.33 2.22 8.85
C VAL A 112 9.84 2.14 9.18
N TYR A 113 9.52 2.01 10.47
CA TYR A 113 8.14 2.11 10.95
C TYR A 113 7.79 3.58 11.19
N LEU A 114 6.82 4.11 10.45
CA LEU A 114 6.33 5.47 10.59
C LEU A 114 5.02 5.43 11.37
N ASP A 115 5.07 5.90 12.61
CA ASP A 115 3.89 6.00 13.48
C ASP A 115 3.17 7.33 13.23
N GLY A 116 1.90 7.25 12.81
CA GLY A 116 1.05 8.39 12.49
C GLY A 116 0.94 9.43 13.60
N ASP A 117 1.04 9.03 14.87
CA ASP A 117 0.98 9.95 16.02
C ASP A 117 2.23 10.84 16.13
N SER A 118 3.37 10.37 15.59
CA SER A 118 4.65 11.07 15.65
C SER A 118 5.05 11.73 14.33
N LEU A 119 4.30 11.44 13.26
CA LEU A 119 4.69 11.73 11.90
C LEU A 119 4.35 13.17 11.54
N LYS A 120 5.40 13.99 11.40
CA LYS A 120 5.26 15.40 11.01
C LYS A 120 5.79 15.58 9.60
N PHE A 121 4.87 15.70 8.63
CA PHE A 121 5.23 16.07 7.27
C PHE A 121 4.94 17.54 7.03
N ASN A 122 5.87 18.21 6.37
CA ASN A 122 5.57 19.49 5.76
C ASN A 122 4.89 19.24 4.41
N PRO A 123 3.61 19.63 4.22
CA PRO A 123 2.89 19.42 2.97
C PRO A 123 3.53 20.15 1.77
N PHE A 124 4.38 21.15 2.02
CA PHE A 124 5.08 21.92 0.99
C PHE A 124 6.47 21.38 0.62
N ALA A 125 7.03 20.42 1.39
CA ALA A 125 8.46 20.07 1.30
C ALA A 125 8.89 19.48 -0.06
N ASN A 126 8.00 18.72 -0.72
CA ASN A 126 8.32 17.96 -1.93
C ASN A 126 7.77 18.60 -3.22
N ILE A 127 7.36 19.86 -3.16
CA ILE A 127 6.93 20.60 -4.36
C ILE A 127 8.18 21.10 -5.08
N LEU A 128 8.39 20.63 -6.30
CA LEU A 128 9.65 20.79 -7.03
C LEU A 128 9.70 22.02 -7.93
N ASP A 129 8.55 22.48 -8.44
CA ASP A 129 8.47 23.62 -9.35
C ASP A 129 7.24 24.50 -9.08
N ASP A 130 7.35 25.78 -9.46
CA ASP A 130 6.21 26.70 -9.40
C ASP A 130 5.19 26.43 -10.52
N ALA A 131 5.62 25.79 -11.61
CA ALA A 131 4.82 25.58 -12.81
C ALA A 131 3.64 24.61 -12.58
N ASN A 132 3.78 23.66 -11.65
CA ASN A 132 2.74 22.70 -11.29
C ASN A 132 2.21 22.92 -9.87
N PHE A 133 2.43 24.11 -9.30
CA PHE A 133 2.02 24.37 -7.93
C PHE A 133 0.50 24.33 -7.77
N ASP A 134 -0.30 24.73 -8.77
CA ASP A 134 -1.77 24.75 -8.65
C ASP A 134 -2.36 23.38 -8.29
N LEU A 135 -1.90 22.31 -8.94
CA LEU A 135 -2.32 20.93 -8.61
C LEU A 135 -1.88 20.50 -7.21
N SER A 136 -0.70 20.98 -6.77
CA SER A 136 -0.21 20.71 -5.42
C SER A 136 -1.00 21.51 -4.38
N ALA A 137 -1.40 22.74 -4.71
CA ALA A 137 -2.17 23.63 -3.86
C ALA A 137 -3.56 23.06 -3.58
N GLU A 138 -4.23 22.50 -4.60
CA GLU A 138 -5.50 21.80 -4.43
C GLU A 138 -5.37 20.61 -3.49
N ARG A 139 -4.33 19.78 -3.64
CA ARG A 139 -4.08 18.63 -2.76
C ARG A 139 -3.79 19.05 -1.32
N ILE A 140 -3.01 20.10 -1.13
CA ILE A 140 -2.72 20.65 0.19
C ILE A 140 -4.01 21.22 0.80
N ARG A 141 -4.83 21.92 0.02
CA ARG A 141 -6.14 22.39 0.45
C ARG A 141 -7.02 21.23 0.90
N ASP A 142 -7.08 20.13 0.16
CA ASP A 142 -7.91 18.97 0.52
C ASP A 142 -7.42 18.31 1.81
N GLN A 143 -6.10 18.20 2.01
CA GLN A 143 -5.51 17.74 3.27
C GLN A 143 -5.90 18.67 4.44
N MET A 144 -5.80 19.98 4.23
CA MET A 144 -6.20 20.98 5.22
C MET A 144 -7.70 20.92 5.52
N SER A 145 -8.54 20.66 4.52
CA SER A 145 -9.99 20.50 4.70
C SER A 145 -10.33 19.31 5.61
N VAL A 146 -9.65 18.17 5.42
CA VAL A 146 -9.83 16.99 6.28
C VAL A 146 -9.37 17.28 7.71
N MET A 147 -8.27 18.01 7.88
CA MET A 147 -7.77 18.41 9.21
C MET A 147 -8.68 19.43 9.91
N ALA A 148 -9.22 20.38 9.15
CA ALA A 148 -10.11 21.41 9.67
C ALA A 148 -11.51 20.85 9.99
N SER A 149 -12.01 19.92 9.20
CA SER A 149 -13.33 19.32 9.41
C SER A 149 -13.33 17.84 9.01
N PRO A 150 -12.96 16.94 9.92
CA PRO A 150 -12.95 15.49 9.66
C PRO A 150 -14.30 14.93 9.24
N ASN A 151 -15.40 15.60 9.61
CA ASN A 151 -16.76 15.22 9.27
C ASN A 151 -17.25 15.79 7.93
N GLY A 152 -16.43 16.57 7.21
CA GLY A 152 -16.75 17.08 5.87
C GLY A 152 -17.73 18.27 5.85
N ASN A 153 -17.72 19.12 6.87
CA ASN A 153 -18.66 20.26 6.96
C ASN A 153 -18.19 21.53 6.23
N LEU A 154 -17.17 21.45 5.37
CA LEU A 154 -16.66 22.62 4.64
C LEU A 154 -17.39 22.77 3.31
N ASP A 155 -17.90 23.97 3.05
CA ASP A 155 -18.53 24.35 1.78
C ASP A 155 -17.50 24.92 0.78
N GLU A 156 -17.92 25.15 -0.47
CA GLU A 156 -17.05 25.68 -1.54
C GLU A 156 -16.36 27.01 -1.17
N VAL A 157 -16.97 27.82 -0.30
CA VAL A 157 -16.37 29.09 0.14
C VAL A 157 -15.21 28.84 1.08
N HIS A 158 -15.33 27.87 1.99
CA HIS A 158 -14.21 27.44 2.83
C HIS A 158 -13.05 26.92 1.99
N GLU A 159 -13.34 26.06 1.01
CA GLU A 159 -12.34 25.50 0.11
C GLU A 159 -11.61 26.59 -0.68
N GLY A 160 -12.34 27.59 -1.18
CA GLY A 160 -11.76 28.74 -1.87
C GLY A 160 -10.83 29.58 -0.98
N LEU A 161 -11.24 29.87 0.25
CA LEU A 161 -10.42 30.62 1.22
C LEU A 161 -9.17 29.83 1.64
N LEU A 162 -9.29 28.51 1.83
CA LEU A 162 -8.14 27.64 2.12
C LEU A 162 -7.16 27.61 0.96
N LEU A 163 -7.65 27.49 -0.27
CA LEU A 163 -6.79 27.49 -1.46
C LEU A 163 -6.01 28.80 -1.59
N GLN A 164 -6.66 29.95 -1.37
CA GLN A 164 -5.99 31.25 -1.36
C GLN A 164 -4.90 31.34 -0.29
N ALA A 165 -5.18 30.84 0.92
CA ALA A 165 -4.20 30.84 2.00
C ALA A 165 -3.00 29.90 1.72
N VAL A 166 -3.25 28.74 1.11
CA VAL A 166 -2.20 27.80 0.66
C VAL A 166 -1.31 28.44 -0.42
N GLN A 167 -1.92 29.14 -1.38
CA GLN A 167 -1.19 29.86 -2.42
C GLN A 167 -0.36 31.01 -1.85
N ALA A 168 -0.92 31.79 -0.92
CA ALA A 168 -0.19 32.85 -0.23
C ALA A 168 1.01 32.32 0.56
N ALA A 169 0.84 31.19 1.26
CA ALA A 169 1.93 30.54 1.99
C ALA A 169 3.07 30.09 1.06
N TRP A 170 2.74 29.49 -0.08
CA TRP A 170 3.74 29.10 -1.08
C TRP A 170 4.46 30.29 -1.70
N LEU A 171 3.74 31.33 -2.10
CA LEU A 171 4.34 32.54 -2.66
C LEU A 171 5.31 33.21 -1.68
N SER A 172 5.04 33.12 -0.38
CA SER A 172 5.89 33.69 0.66
C SER A 172 7.14 32.84 0.97
N LYS A 173 6.98 31.52 1.17
CA LYS A 173 8.03 30.67 1.75
C LYS A 173 8.39 29.43 0.91
N ARG A 174 7.69 29.18 -0.19
CA ARG A 174 7.85 27.99 -1.06
C ARG A 174 7.89 26.71 -0.23
N ASN A 175 8.88 25.86 -0.46
CA ASN A 175 9.09 24.59 0.26
C ASN A 175 9.36 24.73 1.77
N LYS A 176 9.57 25.96 2.28
CA LYS A 176 9.68 26.25 3.71
C LYS A 176 8.37 26.68 4.34
N ALA A 177 7.31 26.86 3.56
CA ALA A 177 5.98 27.11 4.07
C ALA A 177 5.52 25.95 4.97
N ARG A 178 4.68 26.26 5.96
CA ARG A 178 4.10 25.31 6.91
C ARG A 178 2.59 25.51 7.00
N ILE A 179 1.92 24.57 7.64
CA ILE A 179 0.50 24.67 7.97
C ILE A 179 0.23 25.93 8.82
N ASP A 180 1.13 26.24 9.77
CA ASP A 180 1.06 27.47 10.56
C ASP A 180 0.97 28.74 9.70
N ASP A 181 1.71 28.78 8.58
CA ASP A 181 1.70 29.93 7.68
C ASP A 181 0.32 30.09 7.02
N VAL A 182 -0.29 28.99 6.57
CA VAL A 182 -1.66 28.99 6.03
C VAL A 182 -2.65 29.50 7.07
N VAL A 183 -2.56 29.02 8.31
CA VAL A 183 -3.43 29.46 9.41
C VAL A 183 -3.24 30.95 9.72
N ASP A 184 -2.01 31.46 9.69
CA ASP A 184 -1.71 32.87 9.94
C ASP A 184 -2.21 33.78 8.80
N PHE A 185 -2.17 33.31 7.54
CA PHE A 185 -2.83 33.99 6.43
C PHE A 185 -4.34 34.07 6.63
N LEU A 186 -5.00 32.99 7.05
CA LEU A 186 -6.45 32.99 7.32
C LEU A 186 -6.83 33.95 8.46
N LYS A 187 -6.03 34.04 9.53
CA LYS A 187 -6.25 35.01 10.61
C LYS A 187 -6.12 36.44 10.12
N THR A 188 -5.07 36.73 9.35
CA THR A 188 -4.83 38.05 8.80
C THR A 188 -5.94 38.45 7.83
N ALA A 189 -6.42 37.52 7.01
CA ALA A 189 -7.58 37.72 6.14
C ALA A 189 -8.82 38.09 6.98
N LYS A 190 -9.10 37.36 8.07
CA LYS A 190 -10.23 37.65 8.97
C LYS A 190 -10.19 39.06 9.56
N GLU A 191 -9.00 39.54 9.91
CA GLU A 191 -8.77 40.87 10.50
C GLU A 191 -8.70 41.98 9.45
N SER A 192 -8.60 41.65 8.17
CA SER A 192 -8.52 42.61 7.08
C SER A 192 -9.79 43.47 6.94
N HIS A 193 -9.61 44.69 6.43
CA HIS A 193 -10.72 45.57 6.08
C HIS A 193 -11.61 45.00 4.96
N GLU A 194 -11.09 44.09 4.13
CA GLU A 194 -11.81 43.47 3.01
C GLU A 194 -13.01 42.65 3.48
N TYR A 195 -12.88 41.92 4.60
CA TYR A 195 -13.95 41.09 5.16
C TYR A 195 -14.60 41.70 6.41
N ALA A 196 -14.28 42.95 6.75
CA ALA A 196 -14.80 43.62 7.94
C ALA A 196 -16.34 43.69 7.94
N GLU A 197 -16.94 43.94 6.78
CA GLU A 197 -18.38 44.07 6.57
C GLU A 197 -19.08 42.74 6.20
N SER A 198 -18.34 41.62 6.12
CA SER A 198 -18.86 40.31 5.72
C SER A 198 -18.86 39.32 6.88
N PRO A 199 -19.83 39.38 7.81
CA PRO A 199 -19.85 38.53 9.01
C PRO A 199 -19.92 37.03 8.68
N THR A 200 -20.57 36.64 7.58
CA THR A 200 -20.63 35.24 7.13
C THR A 200 -19.26 34.69 6.76
N ILE A 201 -18.42 35.47 6.06
CA ILE A 201 -17.05 35.05 5.69
C ILE A 201 -16.16 34.94 6.93
N ARG A 202 -16.31 35.86 7.88
CA ARG A 202 -15.59 35.81 9.16
C ARG A 202 -15.95 34.58 10.00
N SER A 203 -17.22 34.19 10.03
CA SER A 203 -17.67 32.93 10.68
C SER A 203 -17.00 31.70 10.05
N ARG A 204 -16.99 31.62 8.71
CA ARG A 204 -16.32 30.53 7.98
C ARG A 204 -14.82 30.46 8.25
N LEU A 205 -14.14 31.60 8.32
CA LEU A 205 -12.72 31.68 8.70
C LEU A 205 -12.50 31.13 10.13
N ASP A 206 -13.39 31.44 11.08
CA ASP A 206 -13.32 30.90 12.44
C ASP A 206 -13.49 29.37 12.47
N GLU A 207 -14.41 28.84 11.68
CA GLU A 207 -14.65 27.40 11.57
C GLU A 207 -13.41 26.63 11.06
N MET A 208 -12.52 27.27 10.29
CA MET A 208 -11.28 26.64 9.80
C MET A 208 -10.07 26.84 10.74
N ILE A 209 -10.00 27.96 11.45
CA ILE A 209 -8.85 28.31 12.31
C ILE A 209 -8.86 27.51 13.62
N ILE A 210 -10.03 27.24 14.19
CA ILE A 210 -10.18 26.56 15.49
C ILE A 210 -9.67 25.11 15.45
N PRO A 211 -10.03 24.28 14.46
CA PRO A 211 -9.65 22.87 14.45
C PRO A 211 -8.18 22.65 14.07
N ALA A 212 -7.62 23.52 13.22
CA ALA A 212 -6.20 23.48 12.84
C ALA A 212 -5.24 23.63 14.04
N ARG A 213 -5.69 24.25 15.15
CA ARG A 213 -4.94 24.34 16.41
C ARG A 213 -4.87 23.03 17.19
N SER A 214 -5.88 22.16 17.09
CA SER A 214 -5.96 20.93 17.87
C SER A 214 -5.05 19.82 17.33
N VAL A 215 -4.58 19.94 16.09
CA VAL A 215 -3.76 18.94 15.40
C VAL A 215 -2.25 19.22 15.57
N HIS A 216 -1.87 20.32 16.24
CA HIS A 216 -0.46 20.73 16.46
C HIS A 216 -0.06 20.71 17.95
N GLY A 217 -0.95 20.27 18.83
CA GLY A 217 -0.69 20.06 20.26
C GLY A 217 0.03 18.74 20.54
#